data_AF-A0A261Q4V3-F1
#
_entry.id   AF-A0A261Q4V3-F1
#
_cell.length_a   1.000
_cell.length_b   1.000
_cell.length_c   1.000
_cell.angle_alpha   90.00
_cell.angle_beta   90.00
_cell.angle_gamma   90.00
#
_symmetry.space_group_name_H-M   'P 1'
#
loop_
_entity.id
_entity.type
_entity.pdbx_description
1 polymer ?
#
loop_
_entity_poly.entity_id
_entity_poly.type
_entity_poly.pdbx_seq_one_letter_code
_entity_poly.pdbx_strand_id
1 'polypeptide(L)'
;MTIADGTQGAGKVLTSDANGGASWQVGKVGCGSFDATRSTAQNVPILDNVTDPAVVLVSTTKVYDPLNAYNPSTGEYTIPSTGMYVFKSSAVDYIPGIAARRNSTLTIVSAVRGALSSSVTADQAYLNGTYNDVVAVAYLTAGDKVTAKCQITHISGTKPAATIDVQNIKFSGSRIDCTSN
;
A
#
# COMPACT_ATOMS: atom_id res chain seq x y z
N MET A 1 22.81 -34.79 11.92
CA MET A 1 23.87 -34.50 10.94
C MET A 1 23.68 -33.07 10.47
N THR A 2 24.66 -32.21 10.71
CA THR A 2 24.69 -30.81 10.25
C THR A 2 25.84 -30.70 9.26
N ILE A 3 25.56 -30.23 8.05
CA ILE A 3 26.60 -29.92 7.07
C ILE A 3 27.05 -28.49 7.38
N ALA A 4 28.23 -28.36 7.98
CA ALA A 4 28.81 -27.09 8.33
C ALA A 4 30.25 -26.99 7.82
N ASP A 5 30.49 -26.08 6.86
CA ASP A 5 31.79 -25.86 6.22
C ASP A 5 32.37 -24.46 6.48
N GLY A 6 31.66 -23.63 7.26
CA GLY A 6 32.05 -22.25 7.59
C GLY A 6 31.67 -21.22 6.52
N THR A 7 31.06 -21.63 5.42
CA THR A 7 30.64 -20.74 4.31
C THR A 7 29.13 -20.49 4.29
N GLN A 8 28.39 -20.93 5.31
CA GLN A 8 26.93 -20.88 5.31
C GLN A 8 26.42 -19.45 5.13
N GLY A 9 25.65 -19.23 4.07
CA GLY A 9 24.96 -17.97 3.85
C GLY A 9 23.72 -17.89 4.74
N ALA A 10 23.72 -16.99 5.72
CA ALA A 10 22.51 -16.69 6.48
C ALA A 10 21.37 -16.30 5.51
N GLY A 11 20.22 -16.97 5.62
CA GLY A 11 19.06 -16.75 4.74
C GLY A 11 19.23 -17.25 3.29
N LYS A 12 20.29 -18.01 3.01
CA LYS A 12 20.55 -18.62 1.69
C LYS A 12 20.20 -20.10 1.69
N VAL A 13 19.94 -20.63 0.51
CA VAL A 13 19.69 -22.06 0.28
C VAL A 13 20.91 -22.64 -0.43
N LEU A 14 21.48 -23.71 0.12
CA LEU A 14 22.53 -24.47 -0.57
C LEU A 14 21.86 -25.22 -1.72
N THR A 15 22.19 -24.86 -2.96
CA THR A 15 21.67 -25.53 -4.16
C THR A 15 22.80 -26.30 -4.83
N SER A 16 22.58 -27.59 -5.05
CA SER A 16 23.49 -28.45 -5.80
C SER A 16 23.12 -28.45 -7.29
N ASP A 17 24.13 -28.48 -8.16
CA ASP A 17 23.97 -28.64 -9.60
C ASP A 17 24.12 -30.11 -10.05
N ALA A 18 23.94 -30.35 -11.35
CA ALA A 18 24.05 -31.69 -11.95
C ALA A 18 25.47 -32.26 -11.94
N ASN A 19 26.49 -31.42 -11.74
CA ASN A 19 27.89 -31.83 -11.68
C ASN A 19 28.35 -32.11 -10.24
N GLY A 20 27.45 -32.02 -9.25
CA GLY A 20 27.77 -32.21 -7.84
C GLY A 20 28.43 -31.00 -7.18
N GLY A 21 28.49 -29.85 -7.86
CA GLY A 21 28.87 -28.57 -7.25
C GLY A 21 27.71 -28.02 -6.43
N ALA A 22 28.00 -27.38 -5.30
CA ALA A 22 26.98 -26.72 -4.49
C ALA A 22 27.39 -25.28 -4.16
N SER A 23 26.44 -24.37 -4.17
CA SER A 23 26.68 -22.96 -3.82
C SER A 23 25.51 -22.37 -3.04
N TRP A 24 25.81 -21.40 -2.17
CA TRP A 24 24.82 -20.69 -1.39
C TRP A 24 24.11 -19.65 -2.25
N GLN A 25 22.92 -20.01 -2.71
CA GLN A 25 22.07 -19.14 -3.51
C GLN A 25 21.19 -18.30 -2.59
N VAL A 26 20.98 -17.03 -2.93
CA VAL A 26 19.86 -16.30 -2.34
C VAL A 26 18.61 -17.08 -2.72
N GLY A 27 17.89 -17.62 -1.73
CA GLY A 27 16.64 -18.31 -2.02
C GLY A 27 15.78 -17.38 -2.86
N LYS A 28 15.18 -17.89 -3.95
CA LYS A 28 14.34 -17.08 -4.84
C LYS A 28 13.39 -16.29 -3.94
N VAL A 29 13.62 -14.98 -3.81
CA VAL A 29 12.74 -14.12 -3.03
C VAL A 29 11.42 -14.25 -3.76
N GLY A 30 10.47 -14.97 -3.14
CA GLY A 30 9.15 -15.16 -3.73
C GLY A 30 8.60 -13.80 -4.14
N CYS A 31 7.79 -13.74 -5.21
CA CYS A 31 7.21 -12.49 -5.68
C CYS A 31 6.70 -11.66 -4.49
N GLY A 32 7.43 -10.61 -4.14
CA GLY A 32 7.17 -9.86 -2.91
C GLY A 32 5.75 -9.36 -2.96
N SER A 33 4.90 -9.91 -2.09
CA SER A 33 3.46 -9.67 -2.13
C SER A 33 2.94 -9.48 -0.72
N PHE A 34 1.92 -8.64 -0.59
CA PHE A 34 1.22 -8.42 0.66
C PHE A 34 -0.26 -8.10 0.40
N ASP A 35 -1.08 -8.37 1.41
CA ASP A 35 -2.48 -7.95 1.50
C ASP A 35 -2.75 -7.51 2.95
N ALA A 36 -3.21 -6.28 3.11
CA ALA A 36 -3.48 -5.67 4.40
C ALA A 36 -4.84 -4.97 4.40
N THR A 37 -5.56 -5.12 5.51
CA THR A 37 -6.90 -4.55 5.69
C THR A 37 -7.03 -3.80 7.00
N ARG A 38 -8.06 -2.96 7.09
CA ARG A 38 -8.58 -2.40 8.33
C ARG A 38 -10.11 -2.35 8.25
N SER A 39 -10.77 -2.96 9.23
CA SER A 39 -12.23 -3.01 9.35
C SER A 39 -12.82 -1.85 10.16
N THR A 40 -12.01 -1.15 10.95
CA THR A 40 -12.44 0.01 11.76
C THR A 40 -12.24 1.33 11.01
N ALA A 41 -13.07 2.32 11.31
CA ALA A 41 -12.91 3.65 10.73
C ALA A 41 -11.56 4.29 11.10
N GLN A 42 -10.97 5.00 10.14
CA GLN A 42 -9.90 5.96 10.34
C GLN A 42 -10.46 7.37 10.12
N ASN A 43 -10.28 8.28 11.08
CA ASN A 43 -10.67 9.67 10.88
C ASN A 43 -9.68 10.34 9.92
N VAL A 44 -10.20 10.94 8.85
CA VAL A 44 -9.44 11.73 7.87
C VAL A 44 -9.95 13.17 7.92
N PRO A 45 -9.08 14.19 8.01
CA PRO A 45 -9.50 15.59 7.99
C PRO A 45 -10.23 15.97 6.70
N ILE A 46 -11.26 16.80 6.84
CA ILE A 46 -11.92 17.46 5.72
C ILE A 46 -11.21 18.80 5.51
N LEU A 47 -10.52 18.93 4.40
CA LEU A 47 -9.73 20.09 4.04
C LEU A 47 -10.58 21.11 3.27
N ASP A 48 -10.29 22.40 3.42
CA ASP A 48 -10.94 23.45 2.64
C ASP A 48 -10.25 23.69 1.29
N ASN A 49 -9.00 23.25 1.15
CA ASN A 49 -8.22 23.34 -0.09
C ASN A 49 -7.36 22.09 -0.33
N VAL A 50 -6.97 21.87 -1.58
CA VAL A 50 -6.20 20.68 -2.01
C VAL A 50 -4.71 20.70 -1.61
N THR A 51 -4.23 21.81 -1.04
CA THR A 51 -2.82 22.06 -0.72
C THR A 51 -2.31 21.39 0.56
N ASP A 52 -3.21 20.91 1.43
CA ASP A 52 -2.85 20.23 2.67
C ASP A 52 -2.50 18.75 2.41
N PRO A 53 -1.61 18.14 3.21
CA PRO A 53 -1.07 16.82 2.91
C PRO A 53 -2.14 15.73 3.04
N ALA A 54 -2.25 14.90 2.01
CA ALA A 54 -3.04 13.67 2.07
C ALA A 54 -2.62 12.78 3.26
N VAL A 55 -3.60 12.19 3.94
CA VAL A 55 -3.40 11.34 5.12
C VAL A 55 -3.05 9.93 4.70
N VAL A 56 -2.04 9.32 5.32
CA VAL A 56 -1.73 7.90 5.11
C VAL A 56 -2.86 7.04 5.65
N LEU A 57 -3.44 6.20 4.80
CA LEU A 57 -4.40 5.19 5.23
C LEU A 57 -3.64 3.98 5.77
N VAL A 58 -3.92 3.62 7.02
CA VAL A 58 -3.22 2.53 7.71
C VAL A 58 -4.11 1.29 7.75
N SER A 59 -3.79 0.28 6.94
CA SER A 59 -4.35 -1.07 7.10
C SER A 59 -3.67 -1.77 8.28
N THR A 60 -4.39 -1.96 9.39
CA THR A 60 -3.82 -2.44 10.67
C THR A 60 -3.66 -3.95 10.76
N THR A 61 -4.30 -4.71 9.86
CA THR A 61 -4.30 -6.18 9.86
C THR A 61 -3.59 -6.70 8.62
N LYS A 62 -2.57 -7.53 8.83
CA LYS A 62 -1.88 -8.26 7.76
C LYS A 62 -2.66 -9.55 7.46
N VAL A 63 -3.27 -9.62 6.27
CA VAL A 63 -3.95 -10.83 5.79
C VAL A 63 -2.93 -11.78 5.17
N TYR A 64 -2.00 -11.23 4.40
CA TYR A 64 -0.90 -11.96 3.77
C TYR A 64 0.34 -11.06 3.71
N ASP A 65 1.49 -11.52 4.18
CA ASP A 65 2.77 -10.79 4.08
C ASP A 65 3.95 -11.72 4.42
N PRO A 66 4.30 -12.68 3.55
CA PRO A 66 5.32 -13.69 3.82
C PRO A 66 6.72 -13.10 4.01
N LEU A 67 6.98 -11.90 3.49
CA LEU A 67 8.27 -11.21 3.63
C LEU A 67 8.28 -10.23 4.81
N ASN A 68 7.17 -10.10 5.52
CA ASN A 68 7.00 -9.14 6.61
C ASN A 68 7.41 -7.71 6.21
N ALA A 69 7.10 -7.34 4.97
CA ALA A 69 7.54 -6.10 4.34
C ALA A 69 6.52 -4.95 4.51
N TYR A 70 5.29 -5.27 4.91
CA TYR A 70 4.26 -4.29 5.24
C TYR A 70 4.26 -4.00 6.76
N ASN A 71 4.32 -2.72 7.12
CA ASN A 71 4.24 -2.27 8.51
C ASN A 71 2.82 -1.78 8.85
N PRO A 72 2.03 -2.53 9.64
CA PRO A 72 0.65 -2.16 9.98
C PRO A 72 0.53 -1.00 10.97
N SER A 73 1.63 -0.56 11.58
CA SER A 73 1.64 0.62 12.44
C SER A 73 1.79 1.93 11.65
N THR A 74 2.38 1.87 10.45
CA THR A 74 2.67 3.06 9.63
C THR A 74 1.95 3.06 8.29
N GLY A 75 1.40 1.94 7.83
CA GLY A 75 0.77 1.84 6.51
C GLY A 75 1.75 1.70 5.35
N GLU A 76 3.03 1.47 5.64
CA GLU A 76 4.11 1.46 4.65
C GLU A 76 4.44 0.02 4.21
N TYR A 77 4.51 -0.20 2.90
CA TYR A 77 5.15 -1.38 2.32
C TYR A 77 6.57 -1.04 1.88
N THR A 78 7.57 -1.75 2.41
CA THR A 78 8.98 -1.59 2.03
C THR A 78 9.29 -2.53 0.87
N ILE A 79 9.75 -1.99 -0.26
CA ILE A 79 10.10 -2.77 -1.45
C ILE A 79 11.23 -3.76 -1.12
N PRO A 80 10.98 -5.08 -1.12
CA PRO A 80 11.99 -6.05 -0.68
C PRO A 80 13.14 -6.21 -1.68
N SER A 81 12.87 -5.96 -2.96
CA SER A 81 13.80 -6.17 -4.07
C SER A 81 13.46 -5.24 -5.22
N THR A 82 14.47 -4.74 -5.94
CA THR A 82 14.23 -3.92 -7.12
C THR A 82 13.46 -4.69 -8.20
N GLY A 83 12.44 -4.08 -8.80
CA GLY A 83 11.63 -4.69 -9.85
C GLY A 83 10.32 -3.95 -10.15
N MET A 84 9.50 -4.53 -11.01
CA MET A 84 8.14 -4.09 -11.33
C MET A 84 7.14 -4.60 -10.31
N TYR A 85 6.32 -3.68 -9.79
CA TYR A 85 5.26 -3.97 -8.82
C TYR A 85 3.91 -3.47 -9.31
N VAL A 86 2.85 -4.18 -8.95
CA VAL A 86 1.46 -3.70 -8.97
C VAL A 86 0.99 -3.49 -7.55
N PHE A 87 0.28 -2.39 -7.31
CA PHE A 87 -0.38 -2.08 -6.04
C PHE A 87 -1.84 -1.77 -6.29
N LYS A 88 -2.69 -2.14 -5.33
CA LYS A 88 -4.09 -1.74 -5.27
C LYS A 88 -4.39 -1.18 -3.88
N SER A 89 -5.12 -0.06 -3.83
CA SER A 89 -5.76 0.38 -2.60
C SER A 89 -7.24 0.65 -2.83
N SER A 90 -8.04 0.40 -1.80
CA SER A 90 -9.46 0.75 -1.78
C SER A 90 -9.86 1.29 -0.41
N ALA A 91 -10.75 2.27 -0.37
CA ALA A 91 -11.33 2.79 0.85
C ALA A 91 -12.73 3.36 0.61
N VAL A 92 -13.52 3.49 1.67
CA VAL A 92 -14.86 4.10 1.63
C VAL A 92 -14.90 5.28 2.57
N ASP A 93 -15.30 6.45 2.07
CA ASP A 93 -15.59 7.63 2.88
C ASP A 93 -17.11 7.87 2.97
N TYR A 94 -17.60 8.17 4.18
CA TYR A 94 -19.04 8.35 4.43
C TYR A 94 -19.33 9.24 5.65
N ILE A 95 -20.27 10.18 5.52
CA ILE A 95 -20.92 10.84 6.68
C ILE A 95 -22.44 10.84 6.47
N PRO A 96 -23.22 10.13 7.31
CA PRO A 96 -24.67 10.10 7.15
C PRO A 96 -25.30 11.49 7.37
N GLY A 97 -26.35 11.80 6.60
CA GLY A 97 -27.29 12.87 6.92
C GLY A 97 -26.88 14.30 6.54
N ILE A 98 -25.82 14.49 5.74
CA ILE A 98 -25.35 15.84 5.38
C ILE A 98 -25.34 16.05 3.86
N ALA A 99 -26.06 17.09 3.40
CA ALA A 99 -26.25 17.44 2.00
C ALA A 99 -25.13 18.29 1.37
N ALA A 100 -24.08 18.62 2.13
CA ALA A 100 -22.90 19.29 1.59
C ALA A 100 -22.12 18.39 0.62
N ARG A 101 -21.11 18.94 -0.09
CA ARG A 101 -20.37 18.22 -1.14
C ARG A 101 -18.86 18.20 -0.90
N ARG A 102 -18.20 17.15 -1.41
CA ARG A 102 -16.77 16.87 -1.26
C ARG A 102 -16.14 16.26 -2.52
N ASN A 103 -14.83 16.40 -2.63
CA ASN A 103 -13.97 15.55 -3.46
C ASN A 103 -13.27 14.54 -2.54
N SER A 104 -13.11 13.31 -3.01
CA SER A 104 -12.31 12.28 -2.35
C SER A 104 -11.23 11.82 -3.30
N THR A 105 -9.97 11.86 -2.86
CA THR A 105 -8.81 11.44 -3.65
C THR A 105 -8.08 10.33 -2.93
N LEU A 106 -7.86 9.20 -3.60
CA LEU A 106 -7.03 8.09 -3.12
C LEU A 106 -5.78 7.99 -4.00
N THR A 107 -4.60 8.02 -3.41
CA THR A 107 -3.32 8.04 -4.12
C THR A 107 -2.40 6.97 -3.58
N ILE A 108 -1.72 6.24 -4.47
CA ILE A 108 -0.59 5.38 -4.11
C ILE A 108 0.68 6.19 -4.30
N VAL A 109 1.48 6.30 -3.24
CA VAL A 109 2.67 7.17 -3.18
C VAL A 109 3.89 6.34 -2.85
N SER A 110 4.95 6.49 -3.65
CA SER A 110 6.31 6.08 -3.31
C SER A 110 7.01 7.22 -2.58
N ALA A 111 7.75 6.92 -1.52
CA ALA A 111 8.52 7.91 -0.76
C ALA A 111 9.61 8.57 -1.62
N VAL A 112 10.19 7.82 -2.57
CA VAL A 112 11.24 8.32 -3.47
C VAL A 112 10.65 9.00 -4.71
N ARG A 113 9.58 8.45 -5.30
CA ARG A 113 9.06 8.89 -6.60
C ARG A 113 7.84 9.81 -6.51
N GLY A 114 7.25 10.00 -5.33
CA GLY A 114 6.01 10.73 -5.16
C GLY A 114 4.79 9.92 -5.60
N ALA A 115 3.75 10.60 -6.10
CA ALA A 115 2.50 9.95 -6.52
C ALA A 115 2.75 9.02 -7.71
N LEU A 116 2.40 7.73 -7.56
CA LEU A 116 2.47 6.73 -8.61
C LEU A 116 1.16 6.66 -9.42
N SER A 117 0.03 6.81 -8.73
CA SER A 117 -1.32 6.81 -9.32
C SER A 117 -2.30 7.44 -8.35
N SER A 118 -3.31 8.12 -8.88
CA SER A 118 -4.39 8.75 -8.11
C SER A 118 -5.74 8.44 -8.75
N SER A 119 -6.75 8.21 -7.92
CA SER A 119 -8.16 8.26 -8.32
C SER A 119 -8.86 9.38 -7.56
N VAL A 120 -9.80 10.03 -8.24
CA VAL A 120 -10.60 11.12 -7.68
C VAL A 120 -12.06 10.78 -7.90
N THR A 121 -12.84 10.72 -6.82
CA THR A 121 -14.29 10.84 -6.93
C THR A 121 -14.68 12.28 -6.65
N ALA A 122 -15.11 12.96 -7.72
CA ALA A 122 -15.43 14.37 -7.66
C ALA A 122 -16.88 14.62 -7.24
N ASP A 123 -17.10 15.73 -6.55
CA ASP A 123 -18.40 16.35 -6.31
C ASP A 123 -19.47 15.40 -5.75
N GLN A 124 -19.12 14.67 -4.70
CA GLN A 124 -20.00 13.74 -4.00
C GLN A 124 -20.69 14.38 -2.80
N ALA A 125 -21.95 14.03 -2.58
CA ALA A 125 -22.66 14.43 -1.37
C ALA A 125 -22.09 13.70 -0.14
N TYR A 126 -22.11 14.33 1.04
CA TYR A 126 -21.55 13.68 2.22
C TYR A 126 -22.28 12.39 2.60
N LEU A 127 -23.62 12.43 2.44
CA LEU A 127 -24.57 11.35 2.70
C LEU A 127 -24.44 10.13 1.79
N ASN A 128 -23.56 10.14 0.78
CA ASN A 128 -23.30 8.99 -0.08
C ASN A 128 -22.01 8.31 0.36
N GLY A 129 -22.08 7.00 0.60
CA GLY A 129 -20.89 6.16 0.78
C GLY A 129 -20.21 5.98 -0.57
N THR A 130 -18.96 6.43 -0.67
CA THR A 130 -18.22 6.40 -1.95
C THR A 130 -17.05 5.44 -1.83
N TYR A 131 -17.04 4.42 -2.68
CA TYR A 131 -15.88 3.54 -2.85
C TYR A 131 -14.86 4.22 -3.76
N ASN A 132 -13.65 4.41 -3.25
CA ASN A 132 -12.50 4.85 -4.02
C ASN A 132 -11.54 3.68 -4.18
N ASP A 133 -11.22 3.34 -5.42
CA ASP A 133 -10.21 2.34 -5.78
C ASP A 133 -9.10 3.01 -6.59
N VAL A 134 -7.86 2.59 -6.38
CA VAL A 134 -6.71 3.03 -7.18
C VAL A 134 -5.76 1.87 -7.41
N VAL A 135 -5.19 1.80 -8.61
CA VAL A 135 -4.16 0.83 -8.98
C VAL A 135 -2.94 1.59 -9.47
N ALA A 136 -1.75 1.15 -9.06
CA ALA A 136 -0.48 1.67 -9.55
C ALA A 136 0.38 0.51 -10.06
N VAL A 137 1.10 0.74 -11.16
CA VAL A 137 2.14 -0.17 -11.64
C VAL A 137 3.42 0.64 -11.80
N ALA A 138 4.51 0.21 -11.17
CA ALA A 138 5.76 0.96 -11.19
C ALA A 138 6.99 0.07 -11.02
N TYR A 139 8.09 0.47 -11.67
CA TYR A 139 9.42 -0.02 -11.36
C TYR A 139 9.95 0.67 -10.11
N LEU A 140 10.33 -0.08 -9.08
CA LEU A 140 10.76 0.47 -7.80
C LEU A 140 12.07 -0.18 -7.35
N THR A 141 12.87 0.57 -6.61
CA THR A 141 14.14 0.11 -6.05
C THR A 141 13.95 -0.51 -4.67
N ALA A 142 14.75 -1.52 -4.34
CA ALA A 142 14.78 -2.09 -3.00
C ALA A 142 14.93 -1.01 -1.92
N GLY A 143 14.15 -1.11 -0.84
CA GLY A 143 14.15 -0.17 0.27
C GLY A 143 13.23 1.06 0.09
N ASP A 144 12.71 1.33 -1.11
CA ASP A 144 11.65 2.35 -1.27
C ASP A 144 10.41 1.97 -0.46
N LYS A 145 9.62 2.96 -0.05
CA LYS A 145 8.41 2.77 0.76
C LYS A 145 7.20 3.23 -0.03
N VAL A 146 6.19 2.38 -0.12
CA VAL A 146 4.93 2.67 -0.80
C VAL A 146 3.79 2.71 0.21
N THR A 147 2.92 3.72 0.10
CA THR A 147 1.76 3.94 0.97
C THR A 147 0.52 4.28 0.15
N ALA A 148 -0.66 4.01 0.71
CA ALA A 148 -1.90 4.59 0.24
C ALA A 148 -2.23 5.85 1.05
N LYS A 149 -2.61 6.94 0.37
CA LYS A 149 -3.00 8.20 1.00
C LYS A 149 -4.38 8.63 0.54
N CYS A 150 -5.18 9.16 1.46
CA CYS A 150 -6.49 9.71 1.18
C CYS A 150 -6.53 11.20 1.49
N GLN A 151 -7.23 11.94 0.65
CA GLN A 151 -7.49 13.35 0.83
C GLN A 151 -8.96 13.63 0.59
N ILE A 152 -9.56 14.40 1.49
CA ILE A 152 -10.97 14.78 1.43
C ILE A 152 -11.03 16.30 1.41
N THR A 153 -11.61 16.86 0.35
CA THR A 153 -11.70 18.32 0.19
C THR A 153 -13.15 18.74 0.10
N HIS A 154 -13.56 19.66 0.95
CA HIS A 154 -14.88 20.27 0.92
C HIS A 154 -15.05 21.12 -0.34
N ILE A 155 -16.22 21.07 -0.98
CA ILE A 155 -16.50 21.84 -2.21
C ILE A 155 -17.55 22.91 -1.96
N SER A 156 -18.68 22.53 -1.35
CA SER A 156 -19.84 23.41 -1.26
C SER A 156 -20.81 23.03 -0.16
N GLY A 157 -21.61 24.00 0.27
CA GLY A 157 -22.58 23.88 1.36
C GLY A 157 -21.95 24.19 2.71
N THR A 158 -22.69 23.95 3.79
CA THR A 158 -22.13 24.08 5.14
C THR A 158 -21.23 22.90 5.43
N LYS A 159 -19.94 23.15 5.69
CA LYS A 159 -18.98 22.11 6.03
C LYS A 159 -19.48 21.28 7.23
N PRO A 160 -19.57 19.95 7.12
CA PRO A 160 -20.24 19.09 8.09
C PRO A 160 -19.50 18.96 9.42
N ALA A 161 -18.19 18.73 9.34
CA ALA A 161 -17.32 18.35 10.45
C ALA A 161 -15.85 18.65 10.09
N ALA A 162 -14.97 18.56 11.09
CA ALA A 162 -13.52 18.67 10.86
C ALA A 162 -12.92 17.40 10.22
N THR A 163 -13.55 16.24 10.42
CA THR A 163 -13.09 14.93 9.91
C THR A 163 -14.24 14.13 9.32
N ILE A 164 -13.89 13.12 8.52
CA ILE A 164 -14.76 12.08 7.99
C ILE A 164 -14.21 10.71 8.35
N ASP A 165 -15.10 9.75 8.56
CA ASP A 165 -14.74 8.36 8.76
C ASP A 165 -14.45 7.69 7.42
N VAL A 166 -13.23 7.17 7.29
CA VAL A 166 -12.81 6.34 6.17
C VAL A 166 -12.72 4.88 6.64
N GLN A 167 -13.47 4.00 5.99
CA GLN A 167 -13.67 2.60 6.37
C GLN A 167 -13.29 1.65 5.23
N ASN A 168 -13.33 0.34 5.50
CA ASN A 168 -13.02 -0.72 4.52
C ASN A 168 -11.68 -0.50 3.80
N ILE A 169 -10.68 -0.04 4.55
CA ILE A 169 -9.37 0.30 4.01
C ILE A 169 -8.66 -1.01 3.65
N LYS A 170 -8.24 -1.12 2.39
CA LYS A 170 -7.42 -2.22 1.89
C LYS A 170 -6.23 -1.67 1.15
N PHE A 171 -5.10 -2.34 1.30
CA PHE A 171 -3.89 -2.05 0.57
C PHE A 171 -3.14 -3.35 0.33
N SER A 172 -2.88 -3.63 -0.94
CA SER A 172 -2.20 -4.84 -1.38
C SER A 172 -1.24 -4.53 -2.51
N GLY A 173 -0.31 -5.43 -2.74
CA GLY A 173 0.60 -5.33 -3.86
C GLY A 173 1.40 -6.60 -4.06
N SER A 174 1.94 -6.74 -5.27
CA SER A 174 2.74 -7.87 -5.71
C SER A 174 3.81 -7.43 -6.67
N ARG A 175 5.01 -8.00 -6.54
CA ARG A 175 6.02 -7.99 -7.59
C ARG A 175 5.51 -8.84 -8.76
N ILE A 176 5.64 -8.34 -9.99
CA ILE A 176 5.08 -8.98 -11.20
C ILE A 176 6.13 -9.47 -12.19
N ASP A 177 7.41 -9.16 -11.97
CA ASP A 177 8.53 -9.51 -12.85
C ASP A 177 9.52 -10.52 -12.20
N CYS A 178 9.03 -11.37 -11.30
CA CYS A 178 9.87 -12.28 -10.50
C CYS A 178 10.47 -13.46 -11.29
N THR A 179 10.28 -13.48 -12.62
CA THR A 179 10.77 -14.51 -13.54
C THR A 179 11.78 -13.97 -14.55
N SER A 180 11.96 -12.65 -14.66
CA SER A 180 13.03 -12.06 -15.44
C SER A 180 14.31 -12.04 -14.60
N ASN A 181 15.15 -13.05 -14.83
CA ASN A 181 16.57 -13.03 -14.50
C ASN A 181 17.32 -12.08 -15.42
#